data_AF-A0A9E1P8V5-F1
#
_entry.id   AF-A0A9E1P8V5-F1
#
_cell.length_a   1.000
_cell.length_b   1.000
_cell.length_c   1.000
_cell.angle_alpha   90.00
_cell.angle_beta   90.00
_cell.angle_gamma   90.00
#
_symmetry.space_group_name_H-M   'P 1'
#
loop_
_entity.id
_entity.type
_entity.pdbx_description
1 polymer ?
#
loop_
_entity_poly.entity_id
_entity_poly.type
_entity_poly.pdbx_seq_one_letter_code
_entity_poly.pdbx_strand_id
1 'polypeptide(L)'
;VSHFSTSVKLIRSGLAFGFLPIAWIEKELASGELEKISMQQIMDRTIQMYLMQSNKHAAGPATRALAELISSLVNVKPTASH
;
A
#
# COMPACT_ATOMS: atom_id res chain seq x y z
N VAL A 1 -2.68 12.03 -8.40
CA VAL A 1 -1.88 11.59 -9.58
C VAL A 1 -2.58 10.38 -10.16
N SER A 2 -2.95 10.40 -11.44
CA SER A 2 -3.75 9.32 -12.06
C SER A 2 -2.92 8.08 -12.43
N HIS A 3 -1.58 8.17 -12.40
CA HIS A 3 -0.67 7.04 -12.60
C HIS A 3 0.55 7.17 -11.69
N PHE A 4 0.60 6.37 -10.63
CA PHE A 4 1.68 6.39 -9.65
C PHE A 4 3.04 5.90 -10.19
N SER A 5 3.05 5.13 -11.27
CA SER A 5 4.29 4.71 -11.96
C SER A 5 5.12 5.90 -12.46
N THR A 6 4.49 7.00 -12.84
CA THR A 6 5.18 8.23 -13.24
C THR A 6 5.82 8.94 -12.04
N SER A 7 5.13 8.98 -10.90
CA SER A 7 5.67 9.59 -9.68
C SER A 7 6.88 8.86 -9.12
N VAL A 8 6.85 7.52 -9.12
CA VAL A 8 8.00 6.71 -8.67
C VAL A 8 9.22 6.95 -9.55
N LYS A 9 9.04 7.05 -10.88
CA LYS A 9 10.15 7.35 -11.81
C LYS A 9 10.81 8.69 -11.52
N LEU A 10 10.03 9.74 -11.24
CA LEU A 10 10.57 11.06 -10.91
C LEU A 10 11.37 11.08 -9.60
N ILE A 11 10.93 10.30 -8.60
CA ILE A 11 11.63 10.17 -7.33
C ILE A 11 12.93 9.38 -7.52
N ARG A 12 12.89 8.28 -8.26
CA ARG A 12 14.10 7.48 -8.60
C ARG A 12 15.13 8.27 -9.40
N SER A 13 14.69 9.20 -10.26
CA SER A 13 15.62 10.07 -10.99
C SER A 13 16.16 11.24 -10.15
N GLY A 14 15.83 11.32 -8.86
CA GLY A 14 16.29 12.39 -7.97
C GLY A 14 15.66 13.76 -8.23
N LEU A 15 14.56 13.82 -8.99
CA LEU A 15 13.91 15.08 -9.36
C LEU A 15 12.82 15.51 -8.37
N ALA A 16 12.46 14.64 -7.43
CA ALA A 16 11.39 14.89 -6.45
C ALA A 16 11.57 14.06 -5.17
N PHE A 17 10.85 14.46 -4.14
CA PHE A 17 10.60 13.68 -2.92
C PHE A 17 9.10 13.50 -2.73
N GLY A 18 8.67 12.46 -2.02
CA GLY A 18 7.25 12.25 -1.78
C GLY A 18 6.92 11.07 -0.88
N PHE A 19 5.65 11.00 -0.48
CA PHE A 19 5.09 9.87 0.24
C PHE A 19 4.69 8.77 -0.73
N LEU A 20 5.24 7.57 -0.53
CA LEU A 20 4.99 6.40 -1.38
C LEU A 20 4.56 5.22 -0.50
N PRO A 21 3.63 4.36 -0.99
CA PRO A 21 3.35 3.09 -0.33
C PRO A 21 4.61 2.22 -0.30
N ILE A 22 4.99 1.74 0.89
CA ILE A 22 6.21 0.95 1.08
C ILE A 22 6.23 -0.28 0.16
N ALA A 23 5.09 -0.97 0.05
CA ALA A 23 4.92 -2.17 -0.78
C ALA A 23 5.30 -1.98 -2.26
N TRP A 24 5.41 -0.74 -2.75
CA TRP A 24 5.77 -0.45 -4.13
C TRP A 24 7.25 -0.12 -4.33
N ILE A 25 7.97 0.16 -3.25
CA ILE A 25 9.39 0.56 -3.29
C ILE A 25 10.27 -0.34 -2.42
N GLU A 26 9.79 -1.52 -2.01
CA GLU A 26 10.56 -2.43 -1.15
C GLU A 26 11.90 -2.81 -1.77
N LYS A 27 11.95 -2.99 -3.10
CA LYS A 27 13.17 -3.33 -3.82
C LYS A 27 14.16 -2.18 -3.82
N GLU A 28 13.70 -0.96 -4.10
CA GLU A 28 14.51 0.24 -4.11
C GLU A 28 15.02 0.62 -2.72
N LEU A 29 14.22 0.39 -1.67
CA LEU A 29 14.64 0.54 -0.28
C LEU A 29 15.68 -0.52 0.10
N ALA A 30 15.48 -1.77 -0.31
CA ALA A 30 16.42 -2.86 -0.03
C ALA A 30 17.76 -2.70 -0.77
N SER A 31 17.75 -2.13 -1.97
CA SER A 31 18.96 -1.86 -2.75
C SER A 31 19.68 -0.56 -2.33
N GLY A 32 19.01 0.31 -1.58
CA GLY A 32 19.49 1.66 -1.27
C GLY A 32 19.36 2.65 -2.43
N GLU A 33 18.66 2.30 -3.52
CA GLU A 33 18.33 3.23 -4.61
C GLU A 33 17.41 4.36 -4.11
N LEU A 34 16.54 4.04 -3.15
CA LEU A 34 15.74 5.02 -2.42
C LEU A 34 16.02 4.92 -0.93
N GLU A 35 16.01 6.06 -0.25
CA GLU A 35 16.16 6.14 1.19
C GLU A 35 15.01 6.94 1.81
N LYS A 36 14.61 6.57 3.02
CA LYS A 36 13.64 7.33 3.79
C LYS A 36 14.30 8.63 4.28
N ILE A 37 13.65 9.75 3.99
CA ILE A 37 14.11 11.06 4.49
C ILE A 37 14.01 11.06 6.02
N SER A 38 15.16 11.28 6.68
CA SER A 38 15.23 11.45 8.13
C SER A 38 14.55 12.75 8.52
N MET A 39 13.44 12.65 9.25
CA MET A 39 12.64 13.78 9.72
C MET A 39 12.53 13.70 11.25
N GLN A 40 12.48 14.86 11.91
CA GLN A 40 12.34 14.93 13.38
C GLN A 40 11.03 14.31 13.88
N GLN A 41 10.00 14.27 13.03
CA GLN A 41 8.71 13.68 13.34
C GLN A 41 8.40 12.53 12.39
N ILE A 42 7.81 11.45 12.93
CA ILE A 42 7.31 10.33 12.13
C ILE A 42 6.12 10.83 11.30
N MET A 43 6.24 10.70 9.98
CA MET A 43 5.18 11.07 9.02
C MET A 43 4.58 9.84 8.32
N ASP A 44 4.80 8.65 8.87
CA ASP A 44 4.27 7.41 8.31
C ASP A 44 2.74 7.43 8.42
N ARG A 45 2.08 7.13 7.30
CA ARG A 45 0.63 7.09 7.22
C ARG A 45 0.19 5.68 6.88
N THR A 46 -0.58 5.08 7.79
CA THR A 46 -1.29 3.84 7.50
C THR A 46 -2.58 4.18 6.79
N ILE A 47 -2.77 3.67 5.57
CA ILE A 47 -3.99 3.84 4.80
C ILE A 47 -4.82 2.56 4.94
N GLN A 48 -6.10 2.70 5.25
CA GLN A 48 -7.01 1.56 5.34
C GLN A 48 -7.42 1.08 3.96
N MET A 49 -7.26 -0.22 3.72
CA MET A 49 -7.70 -0.88 2.48
C MET A 49 -8.98 -1.68 2.76
N TYR A 50 -9.99 -1.50 1.91
CA TYR A 50 -11.30 -2.13 2.09
C TYR A 50 -11.61 -3.10 0.96
N LEU A 51 -12.09 -4.29 1.31
CA LEU A 51 -12.66 -5.25 0.37
C LEU A 51 -14.18 -5.00 0.28
N MET A 52 -14.62 -4.39 -0.83
CA MET A 52 -16.03 -4.11 -1.07
C MET A 52 -16.69 -5.25 -1.86
N GLN A 53 -17.76 -5.81 -1.31
CA GLN A 53 -18.63 -6.78 -2.00
C GLN A 53 -19.94 -6.09 -2.33
N SER A 54 -20.25 -5.91 -3.62
CA SER A 54 -21.44 -5.17 -4.08
C SER A 54 -22.75 -5.77 -3.57
N ASN A 55 -22.84 -7.10 -3.51
CA ASN A 55 -23.92 -7.82 -2.86
C ASN A 55 -23.42 -9.18 -2.37
N LYS A 56 -23.18 -9.30 -1.05
CA LYS A 56 -22.66 -10.52 -0.42
C LYS A 56 -23.57 -11.74 -0.61
N HIS A 57 -24.88 -11.53 -0.65
CA HIS A 57 -25.87 -12.61 -0.76
C HIS A 57 -26.05 -13.08 -2.22
N ALA A 58 -25.90 -12.17 -3.19
CA ALA A 58 -25.98 -12.50 -4.61
C ALA A 58 -24.65 -13.00 -5.21
N ALA A 59 -23.53 -12.80 -4.52
CA ALA A 59 -22.23 -13.28 -4.98
C ALA A 59 -22.22 -14.80 -5.10
N GLY A 60 -21.75 -15.34 -6.23
CA GLY A 60 -21.62 -16.79 -6.42
C GLY A 60 -20.60 -17.43 -5.46
N PRO A 61 -20.57 -18.78 -5.35
CA PRO A 61 -19.66 -19.49 -4.46
C PRO A 61 -18.17 -19.17 -4.71
N ALA A 62 -17.77 -18.99 -5.97
CA ALA A 62 -16.39 -18.62 -6.32
C ALA A 62 -16.00 -17.23 -5.81
N THR A 63 -16.89 -16.24 -5.96
CA THR A 63 -16.64 -14.86 -5.49
C THR A 63 -16.54 -14.81 -3.97
N ARG A 64 -17.38 -15.56 -3.25
CA ARG A 64 -17.31 -15.65 -1.78
C ARG A 64 -16.01 -16.29 -1.31
N ALA A 65 -15.62 -17.41 -1.91
CA ALA A 65 -14.36 -18.09 -1.59
C ALA A 65 -13.14 -17.18 -1.83
N LEU A 66 -13.14 -16.41 -2.93
CA LEU A 66 -12.07 -15.42 -3.19
C LEU A 66 -12.04 -14.31 -2.14
N ALA A 67 -13.21 -13.79 -1.73
CA ALA A 67 -13.29 -12.74 -0.72
C ALA A 67 -12.76 -13.23 0.64
N GLU A 68 -13.10 -14.45 1.02
CA GLU A 68 -12.57 -15.12 2.23
C GLU A 68 -11.06 -15.33 2.13
N LEU A 69 -10.57 -15.82 0.99
CA LEU A 69 -9.14 -16.03 0.75
C LEU A 69 -8.36 -14.72 0.89
N ILE A 70 -8.79 -13.65 0.21
CA ILE A 70 -8.15 -12.33 0.31
C ILE A 70 -8.15 -11.85 1.76
N SER A 71 -9.28 -11.97 2.46
CA SER A 71 -9.38 -11.53 3.87
C SER A 71 -8.45 -12.32 4.79
N SER A 72 -8.26 -13.63 4.54
CA SER A 72 -7.36 -14.48 5.33
C SER A 72 -5.88 -14.20 5.08
N LEU A 73 -5.51 -13.85 3.84
CA LEU A 73 -4.13 -13.56 3.46
C LEU A 73 -3.69 -12.16 3.87
N VAL A 74 -4.62 -11.20 3.89
CA VAL A 74 -4.35 -9.78 4.16
C VAL A 74 -4.56 -9.46 5.66
N ASN A 75 -4.18 -10.36 6.57
CA ASN A 75 -4.36 -10.15 8.02
C ASN A 75 -3.48 -8.99 8.54
N VAL A 76 -3.98 -7.77 8.40
CA VAL A 76 -3.38 -6.55 8.94
C VAL A 76 -4.06 -6.27 10.27
N LYS A 77 -3.36 -6.54 11.38
CA LYS A 77 -3.76 -5.98 12.68
C LYS A 77 -3.81 -4.46 12.51
N PRO A 78 -4.88 -3.78 12.92
CA PRO A 78 -4.84 -2.34 13.03
C PRO A 78 -3.74 -2.02 14.03
N THR A 79 -2.63 -1.44 13.59
CA THR A 79 -1.64 -0.86 14.49
C THR A 79 -2.38 0.23 15.24
N ALA A 80 -2.65 -0.01 16.53
CA ALA A 80 -3.27 0.97 17.40
C ALA A 80 -2.45 2.26 17.34
N SER A 81 -3.08 3.35 16.90
CA SER A 81 -2.51 4.68 17.05
C SER A 81 -2.41 4.97 18.55
N HIS A 82 -1.17 5.11 19.04
CA HIS A 82 -0.86 5.82 20.28
C HIS A 82 -0.72 7.31 20.00
#